data_AF-A0A930UIW5-F1
#
_entry.id   AF-A0A930UIW5-F1
#
_cell.length_a   1.000
_cell.length_b   1.000
_cell.length_c   1.000
_cell.angle_alpha   90.00
_cell.angle_beta   90.00
_cell.angle_gamma   90.00
#
_symmetry.space_group_name_H-M   'P 1'
#
loop_
_entity.id
_entity.type
_entity.pdbx_description
1 polymer ?
#
loop_
_entity_poly.entity_id
_entity_poly.type
_entity_poly.pdbx_seq_one_letter_code
_entity_poly.pdbx_strand_id
1 'polypeptide(L)'
;MKTISTKPSSAQGLMPSWWSYDEIAEATDRDLYDALHYGEMDIVDPETEVDESKIGGSMGMIISTRSNIPNSLFANIHDDIALGHEKGRNKHWFMQVFSADPSKPLYTLDQALAANPSVGYTISKKTLRRDLEGAINDVSARPGFRSRRLNIESGTQDQLVDPESWNQIAQPESFDSIWKRLKGERVILGVDLGATRSLTSIGLYFPDRKLLVAESWMARTQVQKLETIHNATYSKWIESGELRGIASDRDGGMTYRPIAEFLRDCIEHFDVKSLRYDGWNINRVFDALTNLGLRQDHYPLKRILDKFVPGAKEYGEAIIEFTDAVLNKRIVHNANGVSNLGIYVCQVETKMRGSDEVKVPAKNKQQMPNDPAIAMLMAFSNRGLVLPEKSRLSFAERVAAA
;
A
#
# COMPACT_ATOMS: atom_id res chain seq x y z
N MET A 1 2.26 -36.52 -24.50
CA MET A 1 2.44 -35.31 -23.66
C MET A 1 3.41 -34.39 -24.40
N LYS A 2 3.03 -33.14 -24.68
CA LYS A 2 3.84 -32.16 -25.41
C LYS A 2 4.27 -31.08 -24.42
N THR A 3 5.56 -30.84 -24.27
CA THR A 3 6.06 -29.70 -23.48
C THR A 3 5.92 -28.44 -24.32
N ILE A 4 5.24 -27.44 -23.78
CA ILE A 4 4.95 -26.17 -24.45
C ILE A 4 5.84 -25.10 -23.83
N SER A 5 6.39 -24.18 -24.64
CA SER A 5 7.18 -23.07 -24.11
C SER A 5 6.27 -22.06 -23.39
N THR A 6 6.83 -21.19 -22.56
CA THR A 6 6.08 -20.09 -21.92
C THR A 6 5.47 -19.09 -22.92
N LYS A 7 5.73 -19.22 -24.23
CA LYS A 7 5.19 -18.34 -25.26
C LYS A 7 3.75 -18.72 -25.64
N PRO A 8 2.81 -17.76 -25.66
CA PRO A 8 1.39 -18.01 -25.97
C PRO A 8 1.14 -18.62 -27.35
N SER A 9 1.94 -18.22 -28.34
CA SER A 9 1.83 -18.73 -29.72
C SER A 9 2.04 -20.24 -29.84
N SER A 10 2.63 -20.88 -28.83
CA SER A 10 2.81 -22.34 -28.81
C SER A 10 1.61 -23.12 -28.27
N ALA A 11 0.63 -22.43 -27.69
CA ALA A 11 -0.64 -22.98 -27.20
C ALA A 11 -1.87 -22.56 -28.03
N GLN A 12 -1.78 -21.47 -28.79
CA GLN A 12 -2.88 -21.00 -29.67
C GLN A 12 -3.28 -22.07 -30.70
N GLY A 13 -4.59 -22.34 -30.78
CA GLY A 13 -5.16 -23.33 -31.70
C GLY A 13 -5.03 -24.79 -31.24
N LEU A 14 -4.51 -25.04 -30.03
CA LEU A 14 -4.58 -26.36 -29.41
C LEU A 14 -5.97 -26.59 -28.82
N MET A 15 -6.40 -27.85 -28.84
CA MET A 15 -7.61 -28.35 -28.19
C MET A 15 -7.22 -29.43 -27.19
N PRO A 16 -6.68 -29.06 -26.01
CA PRO A 16 -6.16 -30.04 -25.06
C PRO A 16 -7.30 -30.79 -24.37
N SER A 17 -7.26 -32.13 -24.39
CA SER A 17 -8.06 -32.94 -23.46
C SER A 17 -7.54 -32.85 -22.02
N TRP A 18 -6.28 -32.47 -21.82
CA TRP A 18 -5.68 -32.19 -20.53
C TRP A 18 -4.52 -31.20 -20.65
N TRP A 19 -4.39 -30.30 -19.69
CA TRP A 19 -3.20 -29.45 -19.52
C TRP A 19 -2.82 -29.28 -18.05
N SER A 20 -1.54 -29.06 -17.80
CA SER A 20 -1.02 -28.69 -16.49
C SER A 20 -0.14 -27.44 -16.59
N TYR A 21 -0.36 -26.48 -15.69
CA TYR A 21 0.48 -25.31 -15.53
C TYR A 21 1.17 -25.37 -14.17
N ASP A 22 2.46 -25.67 -14.19
CA ASP A 22 3.33 -25.68 -13.02
C ASP A 22 3.96 -24.29 -12.77
N GLU A 23 4.06 -23.89 -11.51
CA GLU A 23 4.59 -22.59 -11.04
C GLU A 23 3.96 -21.36 -11.72
N ILE A 24 2.63 -21.39 -11.95
CA ILE A 24 1.92 -20.26 -12.58
C ILE A 24 2.06 -18.93 -11.81
N ALA A 25 2.41 -18.95 -10.51
CA ALA A 25 2.69 -17.74 -9.74
C ALA A 25 3.88 -16.91 -10.26
N GLU A 26 4.78 -17.54 -11.03
CA GLU A 26 5.93 -16.89 -11.65
C GLU A 26 5.63 -16.38 -13.08
N ALA A 27 4.42 -16.61 -13.59
CA ALA A 27 4.00 -16.13 -14.91
C ALA A 27 3.92 -14.59 -14.95
N THR A 28 4.48 -13.99 -16.00
CA THR A 28 4.53 -12.53 -16.18
C THR A 28 3.28 -11.95 -16.84
N ASP A 29 2.50 -12.77 -17.53
CA ASP A 29 1.29 -12.40 -18.27
C ASP A 29 0.26 -13.54 -18.26
N ARG A 30 -0.92 -13.27 -18.83
CA ARG A 30 -2.05 -14.20 -18.88
C ARG A 30 -2.12 -15.06 -20.13
N ASP A 31 -1.35 -14.71 -21.15
CA ASP A 31 -1.67 -15.10 -22.51
C ASP A 31 -1.57 -16.62 -22.70
N LEU A 32 -0.62 -17.28 -22.03
CA LEU A 32 -0.50 -18.75 -22.06
C LEU A 32 -1.64 -19.44 -21.28
N TYR A 33 -2.02 -18.90 -20.12
CA TYR A 33 -3.12 -19.43 -19.32
C TYR A 33 -4.43 -19.32 -20.11
N ASP A 34 -4.71 -18.15 -20.68
CA ASP A 34 -5.93 -17.91 -21.46
C ASP A 34 -5.96 -18.80 -22.71
N ALA A 35 -4.83 -19.00 -23.40
CA ALA A 35 -4.76 -19.91 -24.56
C ALA A 35 -5.04 -21.37 -24.20
N LEU A 36 -4.63 -21.84 -23.02
CA LEU A 36 -4.91 -23.19 -22.54
C LEU A 36 -6.35 -23.34 -22.04
N HIS A 37 -6.79 -22.40 -21.21
CA HIS A 37 -8.12 -22.41 -20.60
C HIS A 37 -9.25 -22.23 -21.64
N TYR A 38 -9.12 -21.28 -22.56
CA TYR A 38 -10.11 -21.12 -23.64
C TYR A 38 -9.94 -22.14 -24.78
N GLY A 39 -8.85 -22.91 -24.79
CA GLY A 39 -8.69 -24.07 -25.66
C GLY A 39 -9.45 -25.30 -25.18
N GLU A 40 -9.92 -25.30 -23.92
CA GLU A 40 -10.75 -26.36 -23.36
C GLU A 40 -12.07 -26.49 -24.13
N MET A 41 -12.43 -27.71 -24.50
CA MET A 41 -13.73 -28.02 -25.08
C MET A 41 -14.71 -28.49 -24.03
N ASP A 42 -15.91 -27.91 -24.08
CA ASP A 42 -17.09 -28.37 -23.33
C ASP A 42 -17.64 -29.67 -23.90
N ILE A 43 -18.28 -30.45 -23.02
CA ILE A 43 -19.15 -31.55 -23.43
C ILE A 43 -20.37 -30.92 -24.10
N VAL A 44 -20.48 -31.05 -25.41
CA VAL A 44 -21.62 -30.56 -26.18
C VAL A 44 -22.86 -31.38 -25.82
N ASP A 45 -23.98 -30.68 -25.63
CA ASP A 45 -25.28 -31.24 -25.29
C ASP A 45 -25.74 -32.28 -26.34
N PRO A 46 -26.16 -33.50 -25.93
CA PRO A 46 -26.63 -34.55 -26.84
C PRO A 46 -27.84 -34.16 -27.70
N GLU A 47 -28.52 -33.03 -27.43
CA GLU A 47 -29.58 -32.50 -28.31
C GLU A 47 -29.06 -31.81 -29.58
N THR A 48 -27.75 -31.51 -29.66
CA THR A 48 -27.13 -30.92 -30.85
C THR A 48 -26.28 -31.97 -31.56
N GLU A 49 -26.68 -32.39 -32.77
CA GLU A 49 -26.12 -33.49 -33.57
C GLU A 49 -24.60 -33.36 -33.87
N VAL A 50 -23.75 -33.56 -32.86
CA VAL A 50 -22.30 -33.64 -33.01
C VAL A 50 -21.81 -34.93 -32.36
N ASP A 51 -21.04 -35.68 -33.15
CA ASP A 51 -20.42 -36.96 -32.86
C ASP A 51 -19.85 -37.09 -31.42
N GLU A 52 -20.57 -37.82 -30.56
CA GLU A 52 -20.20 -38.12 -29.16
C GLU A 52 -18.81 -38.76 -29.02
N SER A 53 -18.26 -39.36 -30.09
CA SER A 53 -16.94 -40.01 -30.07
C SER A 53 -15.76 -39.04 -30.08
N LYS A 54 -15.99 -37.73 -30.21
CA LYS A 54 -14.95 -36.70 -30.35
C LYS A 54 -14.84 -35.71 -29.19
N ILE A 55 -15.70 -35.82 -28.17
CA ILE A 55 -15.82 -34.80 -27.12
C ILE A 55 -15.67 -35.47 -25.75
N GLY A 56 -14.43 -35.66 -25.32
CA GLY A 56 -14.11 -35.91 -23.91
C GLY A 56 -13.89 -34.57 -23.22
N GLY A 57 -14.58 -34.31 -22.12
CA GLY A 57 -14.40 -33.07 -21.36
C GLY A 57 -12.92 -32.78 -21.06
N SER A 58 -12.53 -31.52 -21.18
CA SER A 58 -11.14 -31.09 -20.96
C SER A 58 -10.86 -30.91 -19.48
N MET A 59 -9.64 -31.21 -19.02
CA MET A 59 -9.22 -31.01 -17.63
C MET A 59 -7.94 -30.17 -17.53
N GLY A 60 -8.07 -28.98 -16.93
CA GLY A 60 -6.95 -28.15 -16.51
C GLY A 60 -6.46 -28.46 -15.10
N MET A 61 -5.13 -28.44 -14.90
CA MET A 61 -4.50 -28.56 -13.59
C MET A 61 -3.54 -27.39 -13.36
N ILE A 62 -3.69 -26.71 -12.23
CA ILE A 62 -2.80 -25.62 -11.82
C ILE A 62 -2.05 -26.07 -10.57
N ILE A 63 -0.72 -25.99 -10.59
CA ILE A 63 0.14 -26.29 -9.46
C ILE A 63 1.03 -25.08 -9.24
N SER A 64 1.01 -24.53 -8.03
CA SER A 64 1.87 -23.40 -7.68
C SER A 64 1.95 -23.21 -6.18
N THR A 65 3.01 -22.53 -5.75
CA THR A 65 3.06 -21.88 -4.43
C THR A 65 2.37 -20.51 -4.49
N ARG A 66 1.97 -19.95 -3.34
CA ARG A 66 1.40 -18.59 -3.28
C ARG A 66 2.41 -17.57 -3.82
N SER A 67 1.92 -16.68 -4.69
CA SER A 67 2.70 -15.56 -5.20
C SER A 67 2.92 -14.52 -4.11
N ASN A 68 4.11 -13.90 -4.09
CA ASN A 68 4.41 -12.76 -3.21
C ASN A 68 3.94 -11.42 -3.78
N ILE A 69 3.23 -11.44 -4.92
CA ILE A 69 2.71 -10.28 -5.63
C ILE A 69 1.19 -10.29 -5.49
N PRO A 70 0.62 -9.36 -4.70
CA PRO A 70 -0.83 -9.15 -4.66
C PRO A 70 -1.37 -8.86 -6.07
N ASN A 71 -2.52 -9.43 -6.41
CA ASN A 71 -3.15 -9.34 -7.74
C ASN A 71 -2.34 -9.95 -8.90
N SER A 72 -1.37 -10.83 -8.62
CA SER A 72 -0.78 -11.68 -9.67
C SER A 72 -1.84 -12.56 -10.35
N LEU A 73 -1.53 -13.08 -11.54
CA LEU A 73 -2.43 -14.00 -12.25
C LEU A 73 -2.91 -15.13 -11.34
N PHE A 74 -1.99 -15.79 -10.65
CA PHE A 74 -2.32 -16.88 -9.76
C PHE A 74 -3.13 -16.43 -8.54
N ALA A 75 -2.82 -15.28 -7.94
CA ALA A 75 -3.62 -14.73 -6.83
C ALA A 75 -5.07 -14.46 -7.26
N ASN A 76 -5.27 -13.86 -8.44
CA ASN A 76 -6.61 -13.58 -8.96
C ASN A 76 -7.40 -14.87 -9.28
N ILE A 77 -6.76 -15.86 -9.90
CA ILE A 77 -7.38 -17.17 -10.17
C ILE A 77 -7.76 -17.86 -8.84
N HIS A 78 -6.84 -17.89 -7.88
CA HIS A 78 -7.07 -18.47 -6.57
C HIS A 78 -8.25 -17.81 -5.85
N ASP A 79 -8.28 -16.47 -5.79
CA ASP A 79 -9.30 -15.73 -5.06
C ASP A 79 -10.68 -15.85 -5.71
N ASP A 80 -10.77 -15.86 -7.04
CA ASP A 80 -12.03 -16.08 -7.76
C ASP A 80 -12.58 -17.49 -7.52
N ILE A 81 -11.72 -18.51 -7.57
CA ILE A 81 -12.11 -19.89 -7.27
C ILE A 81 -12.57 -20.02 -5.83
N ALA A 82 -11.83 -19.46 -4.86
CA ALA A 82 -12.16 -19.50 -3.44
C ALA A 82 -13.50 -18.82 -3.15
N LEU A 83 -13.70 -17.60 -3.65
CA LEU A 83 -14.95 -16.83 -3.50
C LEU A 83 -16.14 -17.54 -4.16
N GLY A 84 -15.90 -18.17 -5.32
CA GLY A 84 -16.88 -18.98 -6.02
C GLY A 84 -17.31 -20.23 -5.23
N HIS A 85 -16.37 -20.86 -4.51
CA HIS A 85 -16.64 -22.01 -3.65
C HIS A 85 -17.46 -21.60 -2.42
N GLU A 86 -17.08 -20.52 -1.73
CA GLU A 86 -17.83 -19.98 -0.58
C GLU A 86 -19.27 -19.63 -0.92
N LYS A 87 -19.51 -19.11 -2.13
CA LYS A 87 -20.85 -18.74 -2.63
C LYS A 87 -21.62 -19.92 -3.24
N GLY A 88 -21.05 -21.13 -3.27
CA GLY A 88 -21.65 -22.32 -3.89
C GLY A 88 -21.84 -22.21 -5.40
N ARG A 89 -21.11 -21.30 -6.06
CA ARG A 89 -21.23 -21.00 -7.50
C ARG A 89 -20.25 -21.77 -8.36
N ASN A 90 -19.19 -22.31 -7.75
CA ASN A 90 -18.12 -22.97 -8.49
C ASN A 90 -18.25 -24.50 -8.43
N LYS A 91 -18.80 -25.09 -9.50
CA LYS A 91 -18.98 -26.56 -9.66
C LYS A 91 -17.91 -27.21 -10.52
N HIS A 92 -17.06 -26.41 -11.18
CA HIS A 92 -16.12 -26.87 -12.20
C HIS A 92 -14.67 -26.89 -11.70
N TRP A 93 -14.41 -26.33 -10.52
CA TRP A 93 -13.09 -26.29 -9.91
C TRP A 93 -13.01 -27.14 -8.64
N PHE A 94 -11.96 -27.95 -8.55
CA PHE A 94 -11.51 -28.57 -7.30
C PHE A 94 -10.28 -27.83 -6.80
N MET A 95 -10.30 -27.36 -5.55
CA MET A 95 -9.19 -26.63 -4.94
C MET A 95 -8.72 -27.32 -3.66
N GLN A 96 -7.42 -27.54 -3.56
CA GLN A 96 -6.77 -28.02 -2.34
C GLN A 96 -5.57 -27.14 -2.01
N VAL A 97 -5.64 -26.50 -0.84
CA VAL A 97 -4.59 -25.59 -0.36
C VAL A 97 -3.94 -26.20 0.87
N PHE A 98 -2.62 -26.32 0.84
CA PHE A 98 -1.81 -26.64 2.00
C PHE A 98 -1.04 -25.39 2.39
N SER A 99 -1.40 -24.82 3.53
CA SER A 99 -0.75 -23.63 4.08
C SER A 99 -0.73 -23.70 5.60
N ALA A 100 0.18 -22.95 6.20
CA ALA A 100 0.16 -22.73 7.64
C ALA A 100 -0.98 -21.77 8.02
N ASP A 101 -1.47 -21.92 9.23
CA ASP A 101 -2.51 -21.09 9.85
C ASP A 101 -1.86 -19.82 10.42
N PRO A 102 -2.12 -18.63 9.82
CA PRO A 102 -1.52 -17.38 10.26
C PRO A 102 -1.99 -16.91 11.65
N SER A 103 -3.09 -17.47 12.17
CA SER A 103 -3.56 -17.16 13.53
C SER A 103 -2.75 -17.86 14.63
N LYS A 104 -1.84 -18.76 14.26
CA LYS A 104 -0.98 -19.54 15.17
C LYS A 104 0.50 -19.14 15.04
N PRO A 105 1.35 -19.46 16.03
CA PRO A 105 2.79 -19.26 15.91
C PRO A 105 3.38 -19.97 14.67
N LEU A 106 3.85 -19.17 13.71
CA LEU A 106 4.21 -19.63 12.36
C LEU A 106 5.46 -20.52 12.29
N TYR A 107 6.51 -20.18 13.05
CA TYR A 107 7.79 -20.88 12.99
C TYR A 107 7.81 -22.07 13.94
N THR A 108 6.88 -23.00 13.73
CA THR A 108 6.78 -24.26 14.46
C THR A 108 6.81 -25.43 13.50
N LEU A 109 7.28 -26.58 13.99
CA LEU A 109 7.34 -27.80 13.18
C LEU A 109 5.95 -28.27 12.75
N ASP A 110 4.94 -28.08 13.61
CA ASP A 110 3.56 -28.47 13.32
C ASP A 110 2.95 -27.65 12.17
N GLN A 111 3.15 -26.33 12.18
CA GLN A 111 2.74 -25.46 11.07
C GLN A 111 3.46 -25.82 9.77
N ALA A 112 4.77 -26.08 9.85
CA ALA A 112 5.55 -26.49 8.70
C ALA A 112 5.11 -27.86 8.14
N LEU A 113 4.75 -28.83 8.99
CA LEU A 113 4.24 -30.12 8.54
C LEU A 113 2.85 -30.00 7.90
N ALA A 114 1.95 -29.17 8.46
CA ALA A 114 0.62 -28.93 7.90
C ALA A 114 0.68 -28.32 6.49
N ALA A 115 1.63 -27.41 6.25
CA ALA A 115 1.83 -26.77 4.95
C ALA A 115 2.55 -27.66 3.92
N ASN A 116 3.22 -28.74 4.32
CA ASN A 116 4.01 -29.60 3.43
C ASN A 116 3.54 -31.07 3.51
N PRO A 117 2.43 -31.44 2.86
CA PRO A 117 1.89 -32.81 2.93
C PRO A 117 2.82 -33.86 2.30
N SER A 118 3.76 -33.45 1.45
CA SER A 118 4.72 -34.32 0.76
C SER A 118 5.96 -34.65 1.58
N VAL A 119 6.04 -34.18 2.84
CA VAL A 119 7.14 -34.49 3.76
C VAL A 119 7.23 -36.00 3.99
N GLY A 120 8.42 -36.56 3.78
CA GLY A 120 8.69 -37.99 3.80
C GLY A 120 8.73 -38.63 2.41
N TYR A 121 8.27 -37.91 1.38
CA TYR A 121 8.30 -38.36 -0.03
C TYR A 121 9.24 -37.49 -0.86
N THR A 122 8.99 -36.18 -0.93
CA THR A 122 9.78 -35.25 -1.76
C THR A 122 10.80 -34.45 -0.95
N ILE A 123 10.49 -34.15 0.32
CA ILE A 123 11.40 -33.50 1.26
C ILE A 123 11.48 -34.30 2.56
N SER A 124 12.68 -34.41 3.12
CA SER A 124 12.86 -35.13 4.39
C SER A 124 12.43 -34.26 5.59
N LYS A 125 11.94 -34.89 6.66
CA LYS A 125 11.69 -34.19 7.94
C LYS A 125 12.95 -33.50 8.48
N LYS A 126 14.14 -34.04 8.20
CA LYS A 126 15.43 -33.44 8.59
C LYS A 126 15.67 -32.12 7.84
N THR A 127 15.40 -32.08 6.54
CA THR A 127 15.52 -30.88 5.71
C THR A 127 14.56 -29.80 6.21
N LEU A 128 13.30 -30.16 6.45
CA LEU A 128 12.29 -29.21 6.93
C LEU A 128 12.68 -28.61 8.30
N ARG A 129 13.20 -29.42 9.23
CA ARG A 129 13.71 -28.94 10.52
C ARG A 129 14.89 -27.98 10.37
N ARG A 130 15.85 -28.30 9.50
CA ARG A 130 16.99 -27.42 9.23
C ARG A 130 16.55 -26.09 8.65
N ASP A 131 15.63 -26.11 7.68
CA ASP A 131 15.10 -24.89 7.06
C ASP A 131 14.32 -24.04 8.09
N LEU A 132 13.59 -24.70 9.01
CA LEU A 132 12.90 -24.05 10.12
C LEU A 132 13.87 -23.43 11.13
N GLU A 133 14.91 -24.16 11.56
CA GLU A 133 15.98 -23.66 12.42
C GLU A 133 16.67 -22.45 11.78
N GLY A 134 16.92 -22.50 10.47
CA GLY A 134 17.44 -21.38 9.69
C GLY A 134 16.52 -20.15 9.79
N ALA A 135 15.22 -20.31 9.58
CA ALA A 135 14.25 -19.20 9.67
C ALA A 135 14.08 -18.65 11.11
N ILE A 136 14.25 -19.49 12.13
CA ILE A 136 14.23 -19.07 13.53
C ILE A 136 15.45 -18.20 13.84
N ASN A 137 16.64 -18.68 13.45
CA ASN A 137 17.93 -18.06 13.77
C ASN A 137 18.29 -16.86 12.88
N ASP A 138 17.79 -16.83 11.65
CA ASP A 138 18.10 -15.79 10.66
C ASP A 138 16.79 -15.15 10.13
N VAL A 139 16.63 -13.86 10.47
CA VAL A 139 15.47 -13.06 10.04
C VAL A 139 15.41 -12.92 8.52
N SER A 140 16.56 -12.87 7.83
CA SER A 140 16.62 -12.74 6.38
C SER A 140 16.15 -14.00 5.63
N ALA A 141 16.18 -15.16 6.29
CA ALA A 141 15.67 -16.43 5.75
C ALA A 141 14.15 -16.58 5.91
N ARG A 142 13.50 -15.78 6.77
CA ARG A 142 12.07 -15.87 7.07
C ARG A 142 11.15 -15.64 5.87
N PRO A 143 11.41 -14.69 4.96
CA PRO A 143 10.58 -14.53 3.77
C PRO A 143 10.61 -15.79 2.89
N GLY A 144 11.80 -16.32 2.61
CA GLY A 144 11.94 -17.55 1.82
C GLY A 144 11.26 -18.75 2.48
N PHE A 145 11.36 -18.88 3.81
CA PHE A 145 10.66 -19.94 4.54
C PHE A 145 9.14 -19.76 4.52
N ARG A 146 8.65 -18.53 4.68
CA ARG A 146 7.21 -18.21 4.71
C ARG A 146 6.54 -18.54 3.37
N SER A 147 7.12 -18.14 2.23
CA SER A 147 6.60 -18.52 0.91
C SER A 147 6.78 -19.99 0.62
N ARG A 148 8.01 -20.52 0.71
CA ARG A 148 8.34 -21.85 0.17
C ARG A 148 7.99 -23.01 1.10
N ARG A 149 7.91 -22.79 2.42
CA ARG A 149 7.63 -23.83 3.43
C ARG A 149 6.32 -23.64 4.14
N LEU A 150 5.82 -22.42 4.29
CA LEU A 150 4.53 -22.20 4.95
C LEU A 150 3.39 -21.95 3.95
N ASN A 151 3.71 -21.77 2.66
CA ASN A 151 2.78 -21.38 1.61
C ASN A 151 1.94 -20.17 2.02
N ILE A 152 2.59 -19.22 2.70
CA ILE A 152 2.05 -17.93 3.08
C ILE A 152 2.82 -16.89 2.27
N GLU A 153 2.11 -15.88 1.78
CA GLU A 153 2.73 -14.75 1.10
C GLU A 153 3.85 -14.17 1.98
N SER A 154 5.08 -14.26 1.45
CA SER A 154 6.22 -13.58 2.00
C SER A 154 6.37 -12.28 1.25
N GLY A 155 5.84 -11.20 1.81
CA GLY A 155 5.99 -9.87 1.24
C GLY A 155 7.45 -9.63 0.87
N THR A 156 7.76 -9.52 -0.42
CA THR A 156 9.09 -9.04 -0.86
C THR A 156 9.21 -7.53 -0.73
N GLN A 157 8.22 -6.92 -0.10
CA GLN A 157 8.21 -5.61 0.54
C GLN A 157 7.35 -5.77 1.80
N ASP A 158 7.88 -5.43 2.96
CA ASP A 158 7.04 -5.29 4.14
C ASP A 158 6.09 -4.12 3.87
N GLN A 159 4.81 -4.26 4.18
CA GLN A 159 3.91 -3.11 4.20
C GLN A 159 4.35 -2.17 5.32
N LEU A 160 4.08 -0.87 5.17
CA LEU A 160 4.40 0.12 6.18
C LEU A 160 3.79 -0.26 7.54
N VAL A 161 2.51 -0.65 7.54
CA VAL A 161 1.77 -1.19 8.68
C VAL A 161 0.86 -2.30 8.20
N ASP A 162 0.50 -3.22 9.09
CA ASP A 162 -0.49 -4.25 8.78
C ASP A 162 -1.89 -3.59 8.59
N PRO A 163 -2.63 -3.97 7.53
CA PRO A 163 -3.96 -3.45 7.23
C PRO A 163 -4.96 -3.56 8.37
N GLU A 164 -4.92 -4.65 9.13
CA GLU A 164 -5.85 -4.92 10.22
C GLU A 164 -5.60 -3.96 11.38
N SER A 165 -4.35 -3.79 11.82
CA SER A 165 -4.02 -2.82 12.89
C SER A 165 -4.36 -1.40 12.48
N TRP A 166 -4.15 -1.02 11.21
CA TRP A 166 -4.57 0.30 10.72
C TRP A 166 -6.09 0.48 10.80
N ASN A 167 -6.87 -0.49 10.30
CA ASN A 167 -8.33 -0.43 10.37
C ASN A 167 -8.88 -0.40 11.80
N GLN A 168 -8.22 -1.06 12.75
CA GLN A 168 -8.65 -1.08 14.16
C GLN A 168 -8.56 0.29 14.85
N ILE A 169 -7.77 1.22 14.32
CA ILE A 169 -7.62 2.59 14.87
C ILE A 169 -8.39 3.64 14.06
N ALA A 170 -9.25 3.21 13.13
CA ALA A 170 -10.08 4.07 12.31
C ALA A 170 -11.23 4.69 13.13
N GLN A 171 -11.38 6.01 13.04
CA GLN A 171 -12.48 6.79 13.60
C GLN A 171 -13.10 7.64 12.48
N PRO A 172 -14.10 7.11 11.75
CA PRO A 172 -14.70 7.82 10.62
C PRO A 172 -15.20 9.22 11.01
N GLU A 173 -14.57 10.25 10.44
CA GLU A 173 -14.94 11.64 10.65
C GLU A 173 -14.54 12.48 9.43
N SER A 174 -15.40 13.38 8.98
CA SER A 174 -15.07 14.25 7.85
C SER A 174 -14.00 15.27 8.26
N PHE A 175 -13.14 15.64 7.30
CA PHE A 175 -12.10 16.64 7.53
C PHE A 175 -12.67 17.98 8.00
N ASP A 176 -13.81 18.41 7.45
CA ASP A 176 -14.50 19.64 7.87
C ASP A 176 -14.95 19.63 9.34
N SER A 177 -15.37 18.48 9.86
CA SER A 177 -15.71 18.33 11.28
C SER A 177 -14.47 18.44 12.17
N ILE A 178 -13.40 17.72 11.79
CA ILE A 178 -12.10 17.76 12.47
C ILE A 178 -11.56 19.19 12.52
N TRP A 179 -11.57 19.88 11.38
CA TRP A 179 -11.10 21.25 11.24
C TRP A 179 -11.80 22.20 12.21
N LYS A 180 -13.14 22.14 12.27
CA LYS A 180 -13.94 22.98 13.17
C LYS A 180 -13.67 22.66 14.63
N ARG A 181 -13.60 21.37 14.97
CA ARG A 181 -13.44 20.88 16.34
C ARG A 181 -12.06 21.16 16.93
N LEU A 182 -11.02 21.15 16.09
CA LEU A 182 -9.62 21.24 16.52
C LEU A 182 -8.98 22.62 16.27
N LYS A 183 -9.78 23.64 15.92
CA LYS A 183 -9.27 25.00 15.74
C LYS A 183 -8.53 25.49 16.99
N GLY A 184 -7.33 26.01 16.80
CA GLY A 184 -6.43 26.48 17.86
C GLY A 184 -5.59 25.40 18.54
N GLU A 185 -5.82 24.11 18.24
CA GLU A 185 -5.05 23.00 18.80
C GLU A 185 -3.63 22.95 18.23
N ARG A 186 -2.75 22.26 18.96
CA ARG A 186 -1.39 21.96 18.50
C ARG A 186 -1.44 21.03 17.29
N VAL A 187 -0.72 21.39 16.23
CA VAL A 187 -0.57 20.54 15.05
C VAL A 187 0.87 20.50 14.56
N ILE A 188 1.27 19.35 14.05
CA ILE A 188 2.50 19.16 13.26
C ILE A 188 2.08 18.80 11.84
N LEU A 189 2.67 19.49 10.88
CA LEU A 189 2.37 19.32 9.46
C LEU A 189 3.51 18.56 8.78
N GLY A 190 3.16 17.70 7.82
CA GLY A 190 4.12 17.02 6.94
C GLY A 190 3.69 17.22 5.49
N VAL A 191 4.57 17.73 4.63
CA VAL A 191 4.25 18.09 3.25
C VAL A 191 4.98 17.14 2.31
N ASP A 192 4.24 16.31 1.58
CA ASP A 192 4.74 15.49 0.49
C ASP A 192 4.19 16.00 -0.84
N LEU A 193 5.10 16.42 -1.72
CA LEU A 193 4.72 17.04 -2.99
C LEU A 193 4.79 16.00 -4.10
N GLY A 194 3.70 15.89 -4.85
CA GLY A 194 3.61 14.97 -5.96
C GLY A 194 4.12 15.53 -7.28
N ALA A 195 4.44 14.62 -8.21
CA ALA A 195 4.75 14.92 -9.61
C ALA A 195 3.49 14.77 -10.50
N THR A 196 3.68 14.49 -11.79
CA THR A 196 2.59 14.38 -12.78
C THR A 196 1.60 13.23 -12.54
N ARG A 197 2.01 12.15 -11.88
CA ARG A 197 1.19 10.93 -11.67
C ARG A 197 0.97 10.58 -10.20
N SER A 198 1.41 11.44 -9.28
CA SER A 198 1.28 11.20 -7.85
C SER A 198 0.38 12.24 -7.20
N LEU A 199 0.04 12.02 -5.92
CA LEU A 199 -0.76 12.96 -5.15
C LEU A 199 0.16 13.99 -4.51
N THR A 200 -0.34 15.20 -4.27
CA THR A 200 0.28 16.08 -3.28
C THR A 200 -0.50 15.91 -2.00
N SER A 201 0.16 15.73 -0.86
CA SER A 201 -0.51 15.48 0.41
C SER A 201 0.10 16.28 1.54
N ILE A 202 -0.76 16.75 2.45
CA ILE A 202 -0.35 17.36 3.71
C ILE A 202 -0.91 16.51 4.83
N GLY A 203 -0.02 15.91 5.63
CA GLY A 203 -0.35 15.21 6.86
C GLY A 203 -0.48 16.20 8.01
N LEU A 204 -1.49 16.00 8.86
CA LEU A 204 -1.76 16.79 10.07
C LEU A 204 -1.79 15.85 11.26
N TYR A 205 -0.81 15.99 12.16
CA TYR A 205 -0.78 15.26 13.43
C TYR A 205 -1.16 16.18 14.59
N PHE A 206 -2.26 15.84 15.28
CA PHE A 206 -2.73 16.51 16.49
C PHE A 206 -2.35 15.66 17.71
N PRO A 207 -1.18 15.88 18.34
CA PRO A 207 -0.64 15.00 19.39
C PRO A 207 -1.56 14.89 20.61
N ASP A 208 -2.17 16.00 21.03
CA ASP A 208 -3.07 16.03 22.20
C ASP A 208 -4.37 15.25 21.97
N ARG A 209 -4.71 15.00 20.70
CA ARG A 209 -5.87 14.20 20.28
C ARG A 209 -5.48 12.82 19.77
N LYS A 210 -4.18 12.54 19.65
CA LYS A 210 -3.65 11.33 19.01
C LYS A 210 -4.18 11.13 17.59
N LEU A 211 -4.64 12.20 16.93
CA LEU A 211 -5.30 12.13 15.63
C LEU A 211 -4.31 12.44 14.52
N LEU A 212 -4.24 11.55 13.53
CA LEU A 212 -3.44 11.71 12.33
C LEU A 212 -4.35 11.64 11.10
N VAL A 213 -4.31 12.67 10.27
CA VAL A 213 -5.08 12.76 9.02
C VAL A 213 -4.22 13.31 7.90
N ALA A 214 -4.67 13.15 6.66
CA ALA A 214 -4.07 13.84 5.53
C ALA A 214 -5.15 14.48 4.65
N GLU A 215 -4.82 15.64 4.09
CA GLU A 215 -5.55 16.26 2.99
C GLU A 215 -4.71 16.06 1.72
N SER A 216 -5.34 15.61 0.64
CA SER A 216 -4.64 15.28 -0.61
C SER A 216 -5.23 16.00 -1.82
N TRP A 217 -4.38 16.28 -2.81
CA TRP A 217 -4.71 16.95 -4.06
C TRP A 217 -4.29 16.12 -5.26
N MET A 218 -5.11 16.18 -6.31
CA MET A 218 -4.82 15.62 -7.64
C MET A 218 -5.24 16.62 -8.72
N ALA A 219 -4.49 16.67 -9.83
CA ALA A 219 -4.92 17.41 -11.02
C ALA A 219 -6.17 16.74 -11.64
N ARG A 220 -7.25 17.50 -11.83
CA ARG A 220 -8.53 17.00 -12.41
C ARG A 220 -8.34 16.36 -13.79
N THR A 221 -7.40 16.86 -14.57
CA THR A 221 -7.06 16.33 -15.91
C THR A 221 -6.49 14.92 -15.87
N GLN A 222 -5.94 14.48 -14.73
CA GLN A 222 -5.36 13.13 -14.57
C GLN A 222 -6.34 12.11 -14.01
N VAL A 223 -7.49 12.54 -13.44
CA VAL A 223 -8.41 11.68 -12.67
C VAL A 223 -8.85 10.46 -13.49
N GLN A 224 -9.51 10.65 -14.63
CA GLN A 224 -10.03 9.53 -15.44
C GLN A 224 -8.93 8.54 -15.87
N LYS A 225 -7.75 9.09 -16.25
CA LYS A 225 -6.60 8.29 -16.67
C LYS A 225 -6.06 7.46 -15.50
N LEU A 226 -5.85 8.07 -14.34
CA LEU A 226 -5.27 7.40 -13.17
C LEU A 226 -6.29 6.46 -12.50
N GLU A 227 -7.60 6.74 -12.54
CA GLU A 227 -8.61 5.78 -12.08
C GLU A 227 -8.54 4.47 -12.87
N THR A 228 -8.40 4.56 -14.20
CA THR A 228 -8.27 3.40 -15.07
C THR A 228 -6.98 2.63 -14.80
N ILE A 229 -5.85 3.33 -14.68
CA ILE A 229 -4.53 2.69 -14.47
C ILE A 229 -4.43 2.07 -13.07
N HIS A 230 -4.92 2.76 -12.05
CA HIS A 230 -4.78 2.35 -10.65
C HIS A 230 -5.94 1.48 -10.15
N ASN A 231 -6.99 1.29 -10.97
CA ASN A 231 -8.24 0.65 -10.55
C ASN A 231 -8.77 1.23 -9.21
N ALA A 232 -8.75 2.56 -9.09
CA ALA A 232 -9.11 3.30 -7.89
C ALA A 232 -10.27 4.28 -8.18
N THR A 233 -10.90 4.79 -7.14
CA THR A 233 -12.13 5.62 -7.26
C THR A 233 -11.87 7.10 -6.93
N TYR A 234 -10.89 7.73 -7.59
CA TYR A 234 -10.53 9.14 -7.35
C TYR A 234 -11.69 10.11 -7.56
N SER A 235 -12.54 9.90 -8.57
CA SER A 235 -13.74 10.70 -8.85
C SER A 235 -14.72 10.66 -7.67
N LYS A 236 -14.94 9.48 -7.08
CA LYS A 236 -15.79 9.33 -5.89
C LYS A 236 -15.19 10.01 -4.65
N TRP A 237 -13.87 9.95 -4.49
CA TRP A 237 -13.19 10.67 -3.40
C TRP A 237 -13.25 12.19 -3.58
N ILE A 238 -13.27 12.68 -4.83
CA ILE A 238 -13.49 14.10 -5.11
C ILE A 238 -14.93 14.52 -4.78
N GLU A 239 -15.92 13.71 -5.15
CA GLU A 239 -17.33 13.96 -4.86
C GLU A 239 -17.64 13.94 -3.35
N SER A 240 -17.03 13.02 -2.61
CA SER A 240 -17.18 12.91 -1.15
C SER A 240 -16.33 13.92 -0.35
N GLY A 241 -15.42 14.64 -1.01
CA GLY A 241 -14.52 15.60 -0.38
C GLY A 241 -13.30 14.96 0.31
N GLU A 242 -13.06 13.67 0.12
CA GLU A 242 -11.87 12.96 0.61
C GLU A 242 -10.60 13.23 -0.20
N LEU A 243 -10.75 13.68 -1.46
CA LEU A 243 -9.68 14.09 -2.36
C LEU A 243 -10.01 15.46 -2.97
N ARG A 244 -9.03 16.36 -3.08
CA ARG A 244 -9.21 17.66 -3.75
C ARG A 244 -8.77 17.60 -5.21
N GLY A 245 -9.73 17.70 -6.14
CA GLY A 245 -9.43 17.90 -7.55
C GLY A 245 -9.08 19.36 -7.85
N ILE A 246 -7.86 19.64 -8.31
CA ILE A 246 -7.40 21.00 -8.67
C ILE A 246 -7.10 21.16 -10.16
N ALA A 247 -7.07 22.40 -10.64
CA ALA A 247 -6.72 22.72 -12.02
C ALA A 247 -5.26 22.36 -12.32
N SER A 248 -4.96 22.10 -13.60
CA SER A 248 -3.59 21.94 -14.04
C SER A 248 -2.91 23.30 -14.27
N ASP A 249 -1.60 23.36 -14.06
CA ASP A 249 -0.76 24.42 -14.60
C ASP A 249 -0.63 24.32 -16.13
N ARG A 250 0.09 25.27 -16.74
CA ARG A 250 0.26 25.34 -18.20
C ARG A 250 0.95 24.10 -18.80
N ASP A 251 1.71 23.36 -17.98
CA ASP A 251 2.45 22.16 -18.38
C ASP A 251 1.70 20.86 -18.05
N GLY A 252 0.43 20.96 -17.61
CA GLY A 252 -0.39 19.81 -17.24
C GLY A 252 -0.13 19.27 -15.83
N GLY A 253 0.78 19.88 -15.06
CA GLY A 253 1.09 19.56 -13.66
C GLY A 253 0.09 20.19 -12.67
N MET A 254 0.23 19.93 -11.37
CA MET A 254 -0.62 20.55 -10.35
C MET A 254 -0.25 22.02 -10.10
N THR A 255 -1.25 22.89 -9.97
CA THR A 255 -1.04 24.24 -9.42
C THR A 255 -0.78 24.16 -7.91
N TYR A 256 0.25 24.86 -7.42
CA TYR A 256 0.63 24.85 -6.00
C TYR A 256 -0.13 25.89 -5.15
N ARG A 257 -0.93 26.76 -5.78
CA ARG A 257 -1.67 27.80 -5.07
C ARG A 257 -2.68 27.25 -4.05
N PRO A 258 -3.53 26.25 -4.38
CA PRO A 258 -4.46 25.68 -3.40
C PRO A 258 -3.75 25.01 -2.21
N ILE A 259 -2.58 24.42 -2.45
CA ILE A 259 -1.73 23.82 -1.40
C ILE A 259 -1.20 24.91 -0.47
N ALA A 260 -0.71 26.02 -1.03
CA ALA A 260 -0.25 27.18 -0.27
C ALA A 260 -1.38 27.87 0.51
N GLU A 261 -2.58 27.99 -0.08
CA GLU A 261 -3.77 28.52 0.61
C GLU A 261 -4.15 27.63 1.81
N PHE A 262 -4.14 26.31 1.65
CA PHE A 262 -4.39 25.38 2.75
C PHE A 262 -3.34 25.48 3.87
N LEU A 263 -2.05 25.60 3.52
CA LEU A 263 -0.99 25.79 4.52
C LEU A 263 -1.14 27.12 5.27
N ARG A 264 -1.47 28.22 4.57
CA ARG A 264 -1.79 29.49 5.20
C ARG A 264 -2.95 29.32 6.19
N ASP A 265 -4.04 28.68 5.77
CA ASP A 265 -5.21 28.47 6.61
C ASP A 265 -4.86 27.63 7.86
N CYS A 266 -3.98 26.63 7.72
CA CYS A 266 -3.47 25.87 8.87
C CYS A 266 -2.68 26.75 9.84
N ILE A 267 -1.82 27.63 9.33
CA ILE A 267 -1.01 28.56 10.13
C ILE A 267 -1.88 29.61 10.85
N GLU A 268 -2.97 30.03 10.21
CA GLU A 268 -3.92 31.00 10.78
C GLU A 268 -4.87 30.38 11.81
N HIS A 269 -5.22 29.10 11.66
CA HIS A 269 -6.26 28.46 12.47
C HIS A 269 -5.78 27.44 13.48
N PHE A 270 -4.55 26.93 13.38
CA PHE A 270 -3.97 26.00 14.35
C PHE A 270 -2.68 26.53 14.97
N ASP A 271 -2.30 25.99 16.12
CA ASP A 271 -1.00 26.27 16.73
C ASP A 271 0.07 25.35 16.11
N VAL A 272 0.45 25.66 14.88
CA VAL A 272 1.45 24.91 14.11
C VAL A 272 2.80 24.94 14.82
N LYS A 273 3.32 23.78 15.19
CA LYS A 273 4.61 23.64 15.89
C LYS A 273 5.77 23.35 14.96
N SER A 274 5.52 22.56 13.93
CA SER A 274 6.49 22.23 12.90
C SER A 274 5.75 21.97 11.59
N LEU A 275 6.36 22.38 10.50
CA LEU A 275 5.98 22.10 9.13
C LEU A 275 7.18 21.36 8.53
N ARG A 276 7.07 20.03 8.49
CA ARG A 276 8.07 19.13 7.93
C ARG A 276 7.90 19.01 6.43
N TYR A 277 8.99 19.14 5.69
CA TYR A 277 8.96 19.10 4.22
C TYR A 277 10.27 18.54 3.68
N ASP A 278 10.22 17.84 2.54
CA ASP A 278 11.43 17.52 1.78
C ASP A 278 11.80 18.65 0.81
N GLY A 279 13.03 18.63 0.29
CA GLY A 279 13.51 19.68 -0.60
C GLY A 279 12.94 19.65 -2.02
N TRP A 280 12.20 18.61 -2.41
CA TRP A 280 11.76 18.40 -3.77
C TRP A 280 10.52 19.26 -4.08
N ASN A 281 10.62 20.11 -5.11
CA ASN A 281 9.56 21.05 -5.55
C ASN A 281 8.98 22.03 -4.53
N ILE A 282 9.44 22.02 -3.27
CA ILE A 282 8.92 22.89 -2.20
C ILE A 282 9.03 24.39 -2.53
N ASN A 283 10.04 24.79 -3.31
CA ASN A 283 10.18 26.18 -3.74
C ASN A 283 8.93 26.71 -4.46
N ARG A 284 8.21 25.86 -5.21
CA ARG A 284 6.96 26.26 -5.87
C ARG A 284 5.85 26.59 -4.87
N VAL A 285 5.81 25.89 -3.73
CA VAL A 285 4.89 26.18 -2.63
C VAL A 285 5.31 27.45 -1.90
N PHE A 286 6.61 27.65 -1.67
CA PHE A 286 7.12 28.87 -1.03
C PHE A 286 6.90 30.13 -1.88
N ASP A 287 7.03 30.04 -3.20
CA ASP A 287 6.70 31.13 -4.12
C ASP A 287 5.19 31.46 -4.05
N ALA A 288 4.34 30.44 -4.04
CA ALA A 288 2.90 30.61 -3.88
C ALA A 288 2.53 31.21 -2.52
N LEU A 289 3.14 30.76 -1.42
CA LEU A 289 2.96 31.34 -0.08
C LEU A 289 3.43 32.80 -0.02
N THR A 290 4.54 33.13 -0.68
CA THR A 290 5.05 34.50 -0.78
C THR A 290 4.04 35.42 -1.48
N ASN A 291 3.41 34.95 -2.56
CA ASN A 291 2.33 35.68 -3.24
C ASN A 291 1.07 35.85 -2.37
N LEU A 292 0.90 35.01 -1.34
CA LEU A 292 -0.16 35.14 -0.33
C LEU A 292 0.26 35.97 0.89
N GLY A 293 1.46 36.58 0.87
CA GLY A 293 1.99 37.41 1.95
C GLY A 293 2.74 36.65 3.05
N LEU A 294 2.93 35.33 2.90
CA LEU A 294 3.68 34.50 3.85
C LEU A 294 5.04 34.10 3.28
N ARG A 295 6.08 34.87 3.61
CA ARG A 295 7.44 34.55 3.18
C ARG A 295 8.13 33.57 4.13
N GLN A 296 8.85 32.60 3.58
CA GLN A 296 9.58 31.58 4.33
C GLN A 296 10.68 32.13 5.26
N ASP A 297 11.24 33.31 4.93
CA ASP A 297 12.27 33.99 5.71
C ASP A 297 11.70 34.95 6.77
N HIS A 298 10.37 35.07 6.84
CA HIS A 298 9.67 35.92 7.79
C HIS A 298 8.88 35.09 8.81
N TYR A 299 8.58 35.72 9.94
CA TYR A 299 7.65 35.18 10.91
C TYR A 299 6.21 35.20 10.34
N PRO A 300 5.34 34.20 10.65
CA PRO A 300 5.57 33.04 11.51
C PRO A 300 6.28 31.86 10.82
N LEU A 301 6.33 31.83 9.49
CA LEU A 301 6.72 30.65 8.72
C LEU A 301 8.15 30.20 9.04
N LYS A 302 9.12 31.11 9.09
CA LYS A 302 10.52 30.82 9.43
C LYS A 302 10.72 30.00 10.71
N ARG A 303 9.83 30.17 11.70
CA ARG A 303 9.97 29.50 13.01
C ARG A 303 9.49 28.05 12.99
N ILE A 304 8.62 27.70 12.06
CA ILE A 304 7.97 26.39 12.01
C ILE A 304 8.54 25.49 10.91
N LEU A 305 9.30 26.04 9.95
CA LEU A 305 9.92 25.25 8.89
C LEU A 305 10.96 24.28 9.44
N ASP A 306 10.78 23.01 9.11
CA ASP A 306 11.62 21.90 9.56
C ASP A 306 11.93 20.98 8.38
N LYS A 307 13.18 21.00 7.91
CA LYS A 307 13.53 20.25 6.70
C LYS A 307 13.66 18.76 7.02
N PHE A 308 12.78 17.96 6.44
CA PHE A 308 12.91 16.51 6.39
C PHE A 308 13.97 16.12 5.36
N VAL A 309 14.90 15.25 5.72
CA VAL A 309 15.95 14.75 4.81
C VAL A 309 15.64 13.28 4.49
N PRO A 310 15.03 12.99 3.32
CA PRO A 310 14.68 11.64 2.94
C PRO A 310 15.90 10.70 3.00
N GLY A 311 15.81 9.67 3.82
CA GLY A 311 16.89 8.70 3.97
C GLY A 311 16.74 7.80 5.18
N ALA A 312 17.68 6.85 5.30
CA ALA A 312 17.72 5.82 6.32
C ALA A 312 17.58 6.35 7.76
N LYS A 313 18.13 7.52 8.06
CA LYS A 313 18.07 8.12 9.39
C LYS A 313 16.68 8.63 9.75
N GLU A 314 16.09 9.49 8.92
CA GLU A 314 14.80 10.09 9.26
C GLU A 314 13.64 9.12 9.06
N TYR A 315 13.65 8.36 7.95
CA TYR A 315 12.60 7.36 7.72
C TYR A 315 12.68 6.18 8.68
N GLY A 316 13.89 5.69 9.00
CA GLY A 316 14.04 4.56 9.90
C GLY A 316 13.39 4.81 11.26
N GLU A 317 13.66 5.99 11.82
CA GLU A 317 13.11 6.36 13.13
C GLU A 317 11.61 6.70 13.05
N ALA A 318 11.17 7.40 12.00
CA ALA A 318 9.76 7.69 11.76
C ALA A 318 8.92 6.41 11.64
N ILE A 319 9.39 5.43 10.87
CA ILE A 319 8.68 4.16 10.64
C ILE A 319 8.60 3.35 11.93
N ILE A 320 9.67 3.26 12.71
CA ILE A 320 9.65 2.55 14.00
C ILE A 320 8.60 3.18 14.93
N GLU A 321 8.61 4.50 15.10
CA GLU A 321 7.68 5.16 16.00
C GLU A 321 6.23 5.05 15.51
N PHE A 322 6.03 5.20 14.19
CA PHE A 322 4.71 5.14 13.55
C PHE A 322 4.10 3.74 13.67
N THR A 323 4.87 2.70 13.35
CA THR A 323 4.42 1.31 13.45
C THR A 323 4.09 0.93 14.89
N ASP A 324 4.93 1.31 15.85
CA ASP A 324 4.64 1.11 17.28
C ASP A 324 3.36 1.85 17.71
N ALA A 325 3.15 3.07 17.21
CA ALA A 325 1.97 3.86 17.54
C ALA A 325 0.68 3.25 17.01
N VAL A 326 0.70 2.68 15.79
CA VAL A 326 -0.44 1.96 15.21
C VAL A 326 -0.71 0.67 15.98
N LEU A 327 0.31 -0.17 16.17
CA LEU A 327 0.18 -1.46 16.87
C LEU A 327 -0.35 -1.31 18.30
N ASN A 328 0.12 -0.29 19.02
CA ASN A 328 -0.31 -0.01 20.39
C ASN A 328 -1.49 0.96 20.49
N LYS A 329 -2.16 1.27 19.38
CA LYS A 329 -3.35 2.15 19.33
C LYS A 329 -3.11 3.52 20.00
N ARG A 330 -1.88 4.04 19.88
CA ARG A 330 -1.46 5.36 20.39
C ARG A 330 -1.84 6.50 19.45
N ILE A 331 -2.26 6.18 18.23
CA ILE A 331 -2.83 7.11 17.26
C ILE A 331 -4.14 6.57 16.70
N VAL A 332 -4.95 7.48 16.14
CA VAL A 332 -6.19 7.20 15.42
C VAL A 332 -6.22 8.03 14.13
N HIS A 333 -6.97 7.60 13.13
CA HIS A 333 -7.14 8.33 11.86
C HIS A 333 -8.62 8.43 11.46
N ASN A 334 -8.94 9.31 10.52
CA ASN A 334 -10.32 9.66 10.19
C ASN A 334 -11.02 8.73 9.18
N ALA A 335 -10.47 7.55 8.93
CA ALA A 335 -10.93 6.59 7.91
C ALA A 335 -11.05 7.14 6.47
N ASN A 336 -10.33 8.21 6.13
CA ASN A 336 -10.27 8.74 4.77
C ASN A 336 -9.70 7.70 3.79
N GLY A 337 -10.43 7.43 2.70
CA GLY A 337 -10.14 6.42 1.70
C GLY A 337 -8.84 6.67 0.93
N VAL A 338 -8.49 7.93 0.66
CA VAL A 338 -7.21 8.30 0.01
C VAL A 338 -6.04 8.00 0.93
N SER A 339 -6.17 8.36 2.22
CA SER A 339 -5.16 8.07 3.24
C SER A 339 -4.98 6.57 3.46
N ASN A 340 -6.09 5.83 3.52
CA ASN A 340 -6.10 4.37 3.61
C ASN A 340 -5.39 3.75 2.40
N LEU A 341 -5.72 4.17 1.17
CA LEU A 341 -5.04 3.71 -0.03
C LEU A 341 -3.53 3.95 0.09
N GLY A 342 -3.12 5.16 0.45
CA GLY A 342 -1.72 5.54 0.61
C GLY A 342 -0.99 4.63 1.59
N ILE A 343 -1.59 4.31 2.73
CA ILE A 343 -1.03 3.38 3.73
C ILE A 343 -0.93 1.96 3.17
N TYR A 344 -1.98 1.45 2.51
CA TYR A 344 -2.02 0.10 1.98
C TYR A 344 -0.98 -0.16 0.89
N VAL A 345 -0.73 0.84 0.03
CA VAL A 345 0.24 0.72 -1.06
C VAL A 345 1.66 1.16 -0.65
N CYS A 346 1.82 1.71 0.56
CA CYS A 346 3.13 2.11 1.06
C CYS A 346 3.94 0.88 1.47
N GLN A 347 4.95 0.60 0.66
CA GLN A 347 5.89 -0.49 0.86
C GLN A 347 7.16 0.02 1.51
N VAL A 348 7.78 -0.79 2.37
CA VAL A 348 9.08 -0.49 2.97
C VAL A 348 10.12 -1.54 2.59
N GLU A 349 11.37 -1.09 2.49
CA GLU A 349 12.55 -1.93 2.27
C GLU A 349 13.55 -1.71 3.40
N THR A 350 14.31 -2.76 3.72
CA THR A 350 15.41 -2.66 4.69
C THR A 350 16.64 -2.10 4.00
N LYS A 351 17.27 -1.10 4.63
CA LYS A 351 18.58 -0.54 4.26
C LYS A 351 19.52 -0.58 5.45
N MET A 352 20.82 -0.64 5.13
CA MET A 352 21.87 -0.51 6.13
C MET A 352 22.14 0.96 6.43
N ARG A 353 22.19 1.31 7.72
CA ARG A 353 22.73 2.56 8.24
C ARG A 353 23.93 2.21 9.14
N GLY A 354 25.11 2.14 8.55
CA GLY A 354 26.27 1.58 9.25
C GLY A 354 26.07 0.08 9.47
N SER A 355 26.10 -0.37 10.72
CA SER A 355 25.80 -1.75 11.12
C SER A 355 24.31 -2.03 11.36
N ASP A 356 23.47 -0.99 11.42
CA ASP A 356 22.08 -1.13 11.81
C ASP A 356 21.17 -1.31 10.58
N GLU A 357 20.22 -2.22 10.67
CA GLU A 357 19.15 -2.36 9.69
C GLU A 357 18.01 -1.38 10.01
N VAL A 358 17.60 -0.60 9.01
CA VAL A 358 16.48 0.34 9.14
C VAL A 358 15.53 0.21 7.96
N LYS A 359 14.24 0.43 8.23
CA LYS A 359 13.21 0.45 7.19
C LYS A 359 13.12 1.83 6.55
N VAL A 360 12.96 1.87 5.23
CA VAL A 360 12.66 3.10 4.48
C VAL A 360 11.55 2.84 3.49
N PRO A 361 10.77 3.86 3.07
CA PRO A 361 9.84 3.70 1.96
C PRO A 361 10.56 3.17 0.72
N ALA A 362 10.05 2.07 0.18
CA ALA A 362 10.53 1.46 -1.04
C ALA A 362 9.93 2.16 -2.26
N LYS A 363 10.54 1.99 -3.43
CA LYS A 363 9.90 2.39 -4.69
C LYS A 363 8.64 1.54 -4.90
N ASN A 364 7.49 2.19 -4.99
CA ASN A 364 6.22 1.52 -5.25
C ASN A 364 6.22 0.89 -6.65
N LYS A 365 6.20 -0.44 -6.73
CA LYS A 365 6.17 -1.18 -8.00
C LYS A 365 4.85 -1.02 -8.75
N GLN A 366 3.75 -0.83 -8.03
CA GLN A 366 2.40 -0.63 -8.60
C GLN A 366 2.19 0.79 -9.16
N GLN A 367 3.17 1.69 -8.97
CA GLN A 367 3.09 3.11 -9.35
C GLN A 367 1.88 3.85 -8.77
N MET A 368 1.23 3.29 -7.75
CA MET A 368 0.12 3.92 -7.04
C MET A 368 0.63 5.00 -6.07
N PRO A 369 -0.17 6.03 -5.80
CA PRO A 369 0.25 7.13 -4.93
C PRO A 369 0.28 6.69 -3.45
N ASN A 370 1.47 6.64 -2.87
CA ASN A 370 1.68 6.48 -1.42
C ASN A 370 1.92 7.82 -0.72
N ASP A 371 1.78 8.95 -1.43
CA ASP A 371 2.09 10.29 -0.94
C ASP A 371 1.37 10.64 0.38
N PRO A 372 0.09 10.27 0.61
CA PRO A 372 -0.57 10.48 1.90
C PRO A 372 0.15 9.80 3.08
N ALA A 373 0.68 8.60 2.88
CA ALA A 373 1.44 7.88 3.90
C ALA A 373 2.77 8.56 4.21
N ILE A 374 3.46 9.07 3.20
CA ILE A 374 4.72 9.80 3.37
C ILE A 374 4.49 11.13 4.09
N ALA A 375 3.46 11.88 3.72
CA ALA A 375 3.07 13.12 4.39
C ALA A 375 2.71 12.88 5.87
N MET A 376 1.94 11.83 6.16
CA MET A 376 1.60 11.42 7.53
C MET A 376 2.83 10.97 8.34
N LEU A 377 3.73 10.18 7.74
CA LEU A 377 5.00 9.79 8.37
C LEU A 377 5.85 11.01 8.71
N MET A 378 5.97 11.98 7.80
CA MET A 378 6.69 13.23 8.06
C MET A 378 6.05 14.01 9.20
N ALA A 379 4.73 14.19 9.20
CA ALA A 379 4.01 14.87 10.28
C ALA A 379 4.19 14.18 11.64
N PHE A 380 4.22 12.85 11.64
CA PHE A 380 4.35 12.04 12.85
C PHE A 380 5.80 11.94 13.37
N SER A 381 6.80 11.97 12.47
CA SER A 381 8.23 11.74 12.74
C SER A 381 8.94 12.73 13.69
N ASN A 382 8.20 13.64 14.32
CA ASN A 382 8.81 14.72 15.08
C ASN A 382 9.46 14.20 16.37
N ARG A 383 10.79 14.09 16.34
CA ARG A 383 11.64 13.86 17.50
C ARG A 383 11.51 15.01 18.50
N GLY A 384 10.68 14.85 19.52
CA GLY A 384 10.72 15.74 20.69
C GLY A 384 9.40 16.40 21.05
N LEU A 385 8.40 15.60 21.42
CA LEU A 385 7.40 16.06 22.41
C LEU A 385 8.04 16.16 23.81
N VAL A 386 9.06 17.00 23.93
CA VAL A 386 9.42 17.68 25.17
C VAL A 386 9.71 19.11 24.75
N LEU A 387 8.92 20.08 25.24
CA LEU A 387 9.32 21.45 25.65
C LEU A 387 8.07 22.36 25.86
N PRO A 388 8.19 23.41 26.72
CA PRO A 388 7.33 23.63 27.88
C PRO A 388 6.00 24.33 27.60
N GLU A 389 5.15 24.29 28.62
CA GLU A 389 3.94 25.10 28.73
C GLU A 389 4.19 26.60 28.45
N LYS A 390 3.19 27.19 27.76
CA LYS A 390 2.89 28.63 27.58
C LYS A 390 3.55 29.36 26.40
N SER A 391 2.77 29.55 25.34
CA SER A 391 2.40 30.89 24.86
C SER A 391 1.08 30.85 24.07
N ARG A 392 0.01 31.31 24.73
CA ARG A 392 -1.33 31.50 24.12
C ARG A 392 -1.42 32.89 23.46
N LEU A 393 -0.53 33.19 22.51
CA LEU A 393 -0.73 34.39 21.68
C LEU A 393 -1.43 33.97 20.40
N SER A 394 -2.55 34.64 20.11
CA SER A 394 -3.32 34.50 18.88
C SER A 394 -2.50 34.94 17.66
N PHE A 395 -2.90 34.52 16.46
CA PHE A 395 -2.24 34.87 15.20
C PHE A 395 -2.11 36.40 15.02
N ALA A 396 -3.12 37.17 15.41
CA ALA A 396 -3.08 38.64 15.36
C ALA A 396 -2.01 39.23 16.31
N GLU A 397 -1.88 38.71 17.53
CA GLU A 397 -0.87 39.16 18.50
C GLU A 397 0.55 38.76 18.08
N ARG A 398 0.67 37.64 17.36
CA ARG A 398 1.91 37.12 16.79
C ARG A 398 2.41 37.99 15.62
N VAL A 399 1.50 38.56 14.81
CA VAL A 399 1.84 39.48 13.71
C VAL A 399 2.16 40.89 14.21
N ALA A 400 1.50 41.36 15.28
CA ALA A 400 1.73 42.69 15.84
C ALA A 400 3.00 42.82 16.70
N ALA A 401 3.57 41.70 17.16
CA ALA A 401 4.80 41.66 17.95
C ALA A 401 6.10 41.54 17.12
N ALA A 402 5.99 41.51 15.80
CA ALA A 402 7.09 41.51 14.83
C ALA A 402 7.12 42.86 14.10
#